data_AF-A0A8H4B3N6-F1
#
_entry.id   AF-A0A8H4B3N6-F1
#
_cell.length_a   1.000
_cell.length_b   1.000
_cell.length_c   1.000
_cell.angle_alpha   90.00
_cell.angle_beta   90.00
_cell.angle_gamma   90.00
#
_symmetry.space_group_name_H-M   'P 1'
#
loop_
_entity.id
_entity.type
_entity.pdbx_description
1 polymer ?
#
loop_
_entity_poly.entity_id
_entity_poly.type
_entity_poly.pdbx_seq_one_letter_code
_entity_poly.pdbx_strand_id
1 'polypeptide(L)'
;MNFYMDGEWVGSFSIKYIQGQSFIFNDGPLYIGWHRWKGFTGQISNFRHYNFRLSYSDVLMDYSGEDPTKHNDNDESSKKYFIDLTIAFFLGMMVLAGGLFIHKIIIRRRYQEIPNPM
;
A
#
# COMPACT_ATOMS: atom_id res chain seq x y z
N MET A 1 7.85 -3.60 14.66
CA MET A 1 7.97 -5.06 14.48
C MET A 1 6.58 -5.64 14.32
N ASN A 2 6.38 -6.47 13.31
CA ASN A 2 5.12 -7.17 13.07
C ASN A 2 5.38 -8.66 13.20
N PHE A 3 4.44 -9.38 13.79
CA PHE A 3 4.50 -10.83 13.94
C PHE A 3 3.43 -11.47 13.08
N TYR A 4 3.80 -12.56 12.42
CA TYR A 4 2.92 -13.36 11.59
C TYR A 4 3.06 -14.82 12.00
N MET A 5 1.94 -15.55 12.04
CA MET A 5 1.86 -17.00 12.26
C MET A 5 0.96 -17.57 11.17
N ASP A 6 1.39 -18.63 10.50
CA ASP A 6 0.65 -19.28 9.40
C ASP A 6 0.18 -18.31 8.30
N GLY A 7 1.00 -17.29 8.00
CA GLY A 7 0.70 -16.24 7.03
C GLY A 7 -0.23 -15.12 7.54
N GLU A 8 -0.80 -15.25 8.74
CA GLU A 8 -1.71 -14.26 9.33
C GLU A 8 -1.01 -13.29 10.28
N TRP A 9 -1.44 -12.03 10.28
CA TRP A 9 -0.93 -11.03 11.21
C TRP A 9 -1.50 -11.25 12.62
N VAL A 10 -0.63 -11.53 13.59
CA VAL A 10 -1.03 -11.81 14.99
C VAL A 10 -0.73 -10.68 15.96
N GLY A 11 0.07 -9.69 15.55
CA GLY A 11 0.35 -8.54 16.41
C GLY A 11 1.47 -7.64 15.93
N SER A 12 1.57 -6.47 16.55
CA SER A 12 2.62 -5.51 16.25
C SER A 12 3.14 -4.84 17.52
N PHE A 13 4.43 -4.52 17.49
CA PHE A 13 5.10 -3.72 18.50
C PHE A 13 5.78 -2.54 17.83
N SER A 14 5.44 -1.32 18.27
CA SER A 14 6.05 -0.09 17.76
C SER A 14 7.12 0.41 18.70
N ILE A 15 8.27 0.76 18.15
CA ILE A 15 9.32 1.45 18.88
C ILE A 15 9.03 2.95 18.83
N LYS A 16 8.76 3.55 19.99
CA LYS A 16 8.32 4.95 20.09
C LYS A 16 9.47 5.96 20.23
N TYR A 17 10.59 5.56 20.82
CA TYR A 17 11.71 6.46 21.14
C TYR A 17 13.02 5.99 20.49
N ILE A 18 13.12 6.14 19.17
CA ILE A 18 14.25 5.66 18.37
C ILE A 18 15.58 6.33 18.80
N GLN A 19 15.54 7.60 19.22
CA GLN A 19 16.74 8.35 19.60
C GLN A 19 17.28 7.99 21.01
N GLY A 20 16.44 7.40 21.88
CA GLY A 20 16.81 7.04 23.26
C GLY A 20 17.12 5.56 23.46
N GLN A 21 16.97 4.74 22.42
CA GLN A 21 17.24 3.31 22.45
C GLN A 21 18.53 3.03 21.69
N SER A 22 19.51 2.39 22.33
CA SER A 22 20.72 1.92 21.66
C SER A 22 20.38 0.68 20.85
N PHE A 23 20.44 0.79 19.52
CA PHE A 23 20.34 -0.37 18.64
C PHE A 23 21.73 -0.92 18.39
N ILE A 24 21.91 -2.20 18.73
CA ILE A 24 23.11 -2.94 18.35
C ILE A 24 22.70 -3.83 17.19
N PHE A 25 23.27 -3.55 16.03
CA PHE A 25 23.06 -4.37 14.84
C PHE A 25 24.15 -5.43 14.78
N ASN A 26 23.77 -6.70 14.89
CA ASN A 26 24.62 -7.85 14.58
C ASN A 26 26.00 -7.82 15.26
N ASP A 27 26.04 -7.65 16.59
CA ASP A 27 27.29 -7.65 17.38
C ASP A 27 27.89 -9.03 17.65
N GLY A 28 27.29 -10.09 17.10
CA GLY A 28 27.77 -11.45 17.27
C GLY A 28 27.10 -12.47 16.36
N PRO A 29 27.46 -13.76 16.52
CA PRO A 29 26.89 -14.85 15.74
C PRO A 29 25.40 -15.06 16.04
N LEU A 30 24.63 -15.45 15.02
CA LEU A 30 23.26 -15.93 15.21
C LEU A 30 23.29 -17.40 15.67
N TYR A 31 22.76 -17.67 16.86
CA TYR A 31 22.58 -19.02 17.37
C TYR A 31 21.11 -19.45 17.23
N ILE A 32 20.85 -20.55 16.54
CA ILE A 32 19.50 -21.12 16.37
C ILE A 32 19.32 -22.29 17.34
N GLY A 33 18.22 -22.29 18.11
CA GLY A 33 17.88 -23.37 19.03
C GLY A 33 18.79 -23.50 20.27
N TRP A 34 19.80 -22.64 20.41
CA TRP A 34 20.69 -22.62 21.57
C TRP A 34 20.10 -21.77 22.69
N HIS A 35 20.16 -22.28 23.91
CA HIS A 35 19.86 -21.53 25.12
C HIS A 35 20.66 -22.10 26.27
N ARG A 36 21.20 -21.22 27.12
CA ARG A 36 22.18 -21.54 28.17
C ARG A 36 21.69 -22.60 29.17
N TRP A 37 20.38 -22.65 29.45
CA TRP A 37 19.81 -23.51 30.50
C TRP A 37 19.12 -24.76 29.94
N LYS A 38 18.49 -24.63 28.78
CA LYS A 38 17.77 -25.69 28.09
C LYS A 38 17.56 -25.26 26.67
N GLY A 39 18.20 -25.95 25.72
CA GLY A 39 18.04 -25.70 24.29
C GLY A 39 16.62 -25.98 23.81
N PHE A 40 16.37 -25.64 22.55
CA PHE A 40 15.11 -25.94 21.88
C PHE A 40 14.98 -27.44 21.62
N THR A 41 13.82 -28.02 21.94
CA THR A 41 13.47 -29.40 21.59
C THR A 41 12.33 -29.37 20.59
N GLY A 42 12.66 -29.48 19.31
CA GLY A 42 11.74 -29.46 18.19
C GLY A 42 12.50 -29.37 16.86
N GLN A 43 11.78 -29.25 15.75
CA GLN A 43 12.37 -29.10 14.43
C GLN A 43 12.23 -27.64 13.94
N ILE A 44 13.34 -27.07 13.46
CA ILE A 44 13.36 -25.80 12.74
C ILE A 44 13.81 -26.12 11.32
N SER A 45 13.04 -25.67 10.34
CA SER A 45 13.37 -25.77 8.91
C SER A 45 13.17 -24.43 8.24
N ASN A 46 13.74 -24.27 7.03
CA ASN A 46 13.52 -23.12 6.16
C ASN A 46 13.76 -21.74 6.80
N PHE A 47 14.77 -21.64 7.68
CA PHE A 47 15.18 -20.36 8.26
C PHE A 47 15.70 -19.42 7.16
N ARG A 48 15.06 -18.27 7.00
CA ARG A 48 15.41 -17.25 5.99
C ARG A 48 15.55 -15.89 6.66
N HIS A 49 16.52 -15.10 6.18
CA HIS A 49 16.76 -13.74 6.63
C HIS A 49 16.76 -12.80 5.42
N TYR A 50 15.99 -11.72 5.53
CA TYR A 50 15.87 -10.69 4.50
C TYR A 50 16.41 -9.36 5.04
N ASN A 51 17.21 -8.67 4.25
CA ASN A 51 17.74 -7.34 4.59
C ASN A 51 16.73 -6.21 4.32
N PHE A 52 15.47 -6.56 4.08
CA PHE A 52 14.37 -5.64 3.81
C PHE A 52 13.11 -6.14 4.51
N ARG A 53 12.15 -5.22 4.67
CA ARG A 53 10.87 -5.54 5.28
C ARG A 53 9.95 -6.17 4.23
N LEU A 54 9.51 -7.40 4.51
CA LEU A 54 8.41 -8.02 3.77
C LEU A 54 7.10 -7.25 3.99
N SER A 55 6.37 -7.00 2.91
CA SER A 55 5.00 -6.53 2.97
C SER A 55 4.06 -7.68 3.37
N TYR A 56 2.78 -7.38 3.61
CA TYR A 56 1.80 -8.42 3.93
C TYR A 56 1.63 -9.44 2.80
N SER A 57 1.62 -8.99 1.54
CA SER A 57 1.54 -9.90 0.38
C SER A 57 2.77 -10.78 0.28
N ASP A 58 3.96 -10.24 0.57
CA ASP A 58 5.21 -11.01 0.49
C ASP A 58 5.25 -12.09 1.57
N VAL A 59 4.74 -11.81 2.77
CA VAL A 59 4.60 -12.82 3.83
C VAL A 59 3.67 -13.95 3.38
N LEU A 60 2.58 -13.62 2.70
CA LEU A 60 1.63 -14.63 2.19
C LEU A 60 2.27 -15.48 1.08
N MET A 61 3.04 -14.87 0.19
CA MET A 61 3.82 -15.58 -0.83
C MET A 61 4.86 -16.52 -0.21
N ASP A 62 5.63 -16.06 0.79
CA ASP A 62 6.62 -16.92 1.45
C ASP A 62 5.96 -18.12 2.15
N TYR A 63 4.80 -17.90 2.79
CA TYR A 63 4.02 -18.94 3.45
C TYR A 63 3.43 -19.97 2.47
N SER A 64 2.98 -19.55 1.29
CA SER A 64 2.51 -20.47 0.24
C SER A 64 3.63 -21.29 -0.41
N GLY A 65 4.90 -20.99 -0.08
CA GLY A 65 6.08 -21.63 -0.64
C GLY A 65 6.61 -20.94 -1.90
N GLU A 66 6.04 -19.79 -2.27
CA GLU A 66 6.55 -18.95 -3.36
C GLU A 66 7.76 -18.12 -2.90
N ASP A 67 8.45 -17.51 -3.87
CA ASP A 67 9.61 -16.66 -3.60
C ASP A 67 9.14 -15.21 -3.45
N PRO A 68 9.15 -14.63 -2.23
CA PRO A 68 8.67 -13.28 -1.99
C PRO A 68 9.58 -12.20 -2.59
N THR A 69 10.74 -12.58 -3.15
CA THR A 69 11.65 -11.66 -3.84
C THR A 69 11.32 -11.52 -5.32
N LYS A 70 10.47 -12.42 -5.85
CA LYS A 70 10.01 -12.38 -7.24
C LYS A 70 8.72 -11.59 -7.31
N HIS A 71 8.86 -10.27 -7.38
CA HIS A 71 7.75 -9.44 -7.81
C HIS A 71 7.54 -9.67 -9.30
N ASN A 72 6.42 -10.31 -9.65
CA ASN A 72 5.95 -10.26 -11.03
C ASN A 72 5.58 -8.80 -11.32
N ASP A 73 6.24 -8.17 -12.28
CA ASP A 73 5.96 -6.79 -12.74
C ASP A 73 4.52 -6.58 -13.26
N ASN A 74 3.69 -7.62 -13.20
CA ASN A 74 2.27 -7.70 -13.53
C ASN A 74 1.36 -6.89 -12.58
N ASP A 75 1.91 -5.91 -11.88
CA ASP A 75 1.21 -4.80 -11.22
C ASP A 75 0.49 -3.88 -12.23
N GLU A 76 0.44 -4.31 -13.49
CA GLU A 76 -0.35 -3.77 -14.60
C GLU A 76 -1.84 -3.66 -14.24
N SER A 77 -2.39 -4.60 -13.45
CA SER A 77 -3.77 -4.54 -12.96
C SER A 77 -4.01 -3.29 -12.10
N SER A 78 -3.17 -3.11 -11.07
CA SER A 78 -3.20 -1.99 -10.13
C SER A 78 -3.04 -0.65 -10.85
N LYS A 79 -2.08 -0.60 -11.79
CA LYS A 79 -1.82 0.57 -12.63
C LYS A 79 -2.99 0.87 -13.57
N LYS A 80 -3.62 -0.15 -14.15
CA LYS A 80 -4.79 0.00 -15.02
C LYS A 80 -5.99 0.57 -14.26
N TYR A 81 -6.30 0.05 -13.07
CA TYR A 81 -7.37 0.60 -12.23
C TYR A 81 -7.13 2.07 -11.86
N PHE A 82 -5.89 2.43 -11.55
CA PHE A 82 -5.54 3.82 -11.25
C PHE A 82 -5.70 4.74 -12.47
N ILE A 83 -5.29 4.29 -13.65
CA ILE A 83 -5.43 5.02 -14.92
C ILE A 83 -6.92 5.20 -15.27
N ASP A 84 -7.71 4.13 -15.20
CA ASP A 84 -9.14 4.16 -15.50
C ASP A 84 -9.90 5.13 -14.57
N LEU A 85 -9.58 5.12 -13.27
CA LEU A 85 -10.15 6.04 -12.29
C LEU A 85 -9.78 7.50 -12.58
N THR A 86 -8.53 7.73 -12.98
CA THR A 86 -8.02 9.07 -13.30
C THR A 86 -8.70 9.62 -14.57
N ILE A 87 -8.85 8.80 -15.61
CA ILE A 87 -9.57 9.17 -16.85
C ILE A 87 -11.04 9.50 -16.55
N ALA A 88 -11.72 8.65 -15.76
CA ALA A 88 -13.11 8.88 -15.38
C ALA A 88 -13.29 10.20 -14.61
N PHE A 89 -12.38 10.51 -13.68
CA PHE A 89 -12.39 11.76 -12.94
C PHE A 89 -12.25 12.99 -13.86
N PHE A 90 -11.27 12.99 -14.77
CA PHE A 90 -11.06 14.12 -15.69
C PHE A 90 -12.23 14.31 -16.67
N LEU A 91 -12.79 13.21 -17.21
CA LEU A 91 -13.98 13.28 -18.06
C LEU A 91 -15.18 13.86 -17.31
N GLY A 92 -15.41 13.43 -16.06
CA GLY A 92 -16.45 13.98 -15.19
C GLY A 92 -16.30 15.48 -14.97
N MET A 93 -15.07 15.94 -14.69
CA MET A 93 -14.78 17.36 -14.49
C MET A 93 -14.99 18.20 -15.76
N MET A 94 -14.63 17.68 -16.94
CA MET A 94 -14.87 18.37 -18.21
C MET A 94 -16.37 18.53 -18.53
N VAL A 95 -17.18 17.51 -18.27
CA VAL A 95 -18.64 17.58 -18.44
C VAL A 95 -19.25 18.62 -17.49
N LEU A 96 -18.82 18.64 -16.23
CA LEU A 96 -19.30 19.58 -15.22
C LEU A 96 -18.95 21.03 -15.59
N ALA A 97 -17.70 21.27 -15.99
CA ALA A 97 -17.24 22.59 -16.43
C ALA A 97 -17.95 23.07 -17.71
N GLY A 98 -18.10 22.18 -18.70
CA GLY A 98 -18.83 22.46 -19.94
C GLY A 98 -20.31 22.78 -19.70
N GLY A 99 -20.99 22.03 -18.82
CA GLY A 99 -22.38 22.29 -18.42
C GLY A 99 -22.55 23.66 -17.76
N LEU A 100 -21.65 24.04 -16.85
CA LEU A 100 -21.61 25.36 -16.22
C LEU A 100 -21.40 26.49 -17.24
N PHE A 101 -20.55 26.26 -18.25
CA PHE A 101 -20.26 27.24 -19.30
C PHE A 101 -21.48 27.46 -20.21
N ILE A 102 -22.14 26.37 -20.63
CA ILE A 102 -23.36 26.42 -21.44
C ILE A 102 -24.51 27.07 -20.66
N HIS A 103 -24.69 26.71 -19.39
CA HIS A 103 -25.72 27.29 -18.53
C HIS A 103 -25.54 28.81 -18.37
N LYS A 104 -24.31 29.28 -18.14
CA LYS A 104 -24.00 30.73 -18.09
C LYS A 104 -24.28 31.45 -19.42
N ILE A 105 -24.00 30.83 -20.57
CA ILE A 105 -24.30 31.41 -21.89
C ILE A 105 -25.81 31.53 -22.10
N ILE A 106 -26.60 30.51 -21.74
CA ILE A 106 -28.06 30.52 -21.87
C ILE A 106 -28.67 31.61 -20.99
N ILE A 107 -28.25 31.72 -19.73
CA ILE A 107 -28.73 32.76 -18.82
C ILE A 107 -28.43 34.15 -19.38
N ARG A 108 -27.20 34.38 -19.88
CA ARG A 108 -26.82 35.68 -20.45
C ARG A 108 -27.69 36.07 -21.65
N ARG A 109 -28.05 35.12 -22.52
CA ARG A 109 -28.93 35.41 -23.67
C ARG A 109 -30.35 35.81 -23.26
N ARG A 110 -30.92 35.22 -22.20
CA ARG A 110 -32.27 35.59 -21.72
C ARG A 110 -32.37 37.02 -21.18
N TYR A 111 -31.28 37.59 -20.68
CA TYR A 111 -31.26 38.97 -20.21
C TYR A 111 -31.02 40.01 -21.33
N GLN A 112 -30.78 39.59 -22.58
CA GLN A 112 -30.60 40.49 -23.72
C GLN A 112 -31.84 40.61 -24.62
N GLU A 113 -32.96 39.96 -24.26
CA GLU A 113 -34.24 40.24 -24.91
C GLU A 113 -34.73 41.62 -24.47
N ILE A 114 -34.50 42.62 -25.32
CA ILE A 114 -35.01 43.98 -25.16
C ILE A 114 -36.55 43.88 -25.21
N PRO A 115 -37.29 44.36 -24.19
CA PRO A 115 -38.75 44.34 -24.24
C PRO A 115 -39.19 45.24 -25.40
N ASN A 116 -40.00 44.67 -26.28
CA ASN A 116 -40.54 45.38 -27.43
C ASN A 116 -41.33 46.60 -26.92
N PRO A 117 -40.97 47.84 -27.29
CA PRO A 117 -41.77 48.99 -26.90
C PRO A 117 -43.12 48.90 -27.62
N MET A 118 -44.20 48.91 -26.84
CA MET A 118 -45.58 49.00 -27.33
C MET A 118 -45.82 50.34 -28.04
#